data_AF-A0A7V6SID5-F1
#
_entry.id   AF-A0A7V6SID5-F1
#
_cell.length_a   1.000
_cell.length_b   1.000
_cell.length_c   1.000
_cell.angle_alpha   90.00
_cell.angle_beta   90.00
_cell.angle_gamma   90.00
#
_symmetry.space_group_name_H-M   'P 1'
#
loop_
_entity.id
_entity.type
_entity.pdbx_description
1 polymer ?
#
loop_
_entity_poly.entity_id
_entity_poly.type
_entity_poly.pdbx_seq_one_letter_code
_entity_poly.pdbx_strand_id
1 'polypeptide(L)'
;MRTPRPAALALALALPLLAGCGLRLDEPDPSPAPPSAAEELRQREALRAAAYAESGAAVGAAGGVLAGHAADQLEALGGVWEPWPQGDGPTDPDGVALYPSPTADIGPFRDAADLVDSLATTTPEVCEAALTAREAEGVALYGAICLSRTFDWDALAREAGVPGPMAPMLPERVGTQDANLVRTIDAAAWAADYRAAVARAAEDETWRVLENQAREYRELALAITAANGWTGTADDPRLASYDASALPDDDAVDVAFAHAAIAALPNSTDRQGVLDMALHHGLRAQQVGEDFGSLPGLD
;
A
#
# COMPACT_ATOMS: atom_id res chain seq x y z
N MET A 1 16.51 -25.72 75.43
CA MET A 1 16.59 -26.63 74.27
C MET A 1 15.38 -27.56 74.36
N ARG A 2 14.45 -27.73 73.42
CA ARG A 2 14.16 -27.23 72.07
C ARG A 2 12.62 -27.09 72.04
N THR A 3 12.07 -25.93 71.68
CA THR A 3 10.65 -25.78 71.36
C THR A 3 10.42 -26.21 69.90
N PRO A 4 9.53 -27.16 69.59
CA PRO A 4 9.18 -27.48 68.21
C PRO A 4 8.34 -26.35 67.57
N ARG A 5 8.66 -26.05 66.31
CA ARG A 5 8.08 -25.03 65.44
C ARG A 5 6.66 -25.40 65.00
N PRO A 6 5.68 -24.48 64.93
CA PRO A 6 4.46 -24.69 64.17
C PRO A 6 4.75 -24.45 62.69
N ALA A 7 5.16 -25.49 61.97
CA ALA A 7 5.22 -25.51 60.51
C ALA A 7 4.08 -26.39 59.99
N ALA A 8 2.85 -25.95 60.17
CA ALA A 8 1.66 -26.66 59.70
C ALA A 8 0.50 -25.69 59.46
N LEU A 9 0.74 -24.57 58.78
CA LEU A 9 -0.33 -23.64 58.40
C LEU A 9 0.06 -22.77 57.20
N ALA A 10 0.56 -23.39 56.12
CA ALA A 10 0.87 -22.67 54.88
C ALA A 10 0.56 -23.46 53.59
N LEU A 11 -0.12 -24.61 53.69
CA LEU A 11 -0.44 -25.47 52.53
C LEU A 11 -1.94 -25.67 52.30
N ALA A 12 -2.81 -24.93 53.00
CA ALA A 12 -4.26 -25.09 52.89
C ALA A 12 -4.99 -23.87 52.27
N LEU A 13 -4.25 -22.85 51.82
CA LEU A 13 -4.82 -21.60 51.29
C LEU A 13 -4.52 -21.32 49.80
N ALA A 14 -3.81 -22.22 49.11
CA ALA A 14 -3.51 -22.07 47.68
C ALA A 14 -4.47 -22.85 46.75
N LEU A 15 -5.37 -23.68 47.30
CA LEU A 15 -6.28 -24.51 46.51
C LEU A 15 -7.56 -23.81 45.99
N PRO A 16 -8.11 -22.71 46.56
CA PRO A 16 -9.35 -22.13 46.03
C PRO A 16 -9.12 -21.13 44.89
N LEU A 17 -7.88 -20.70 44.61
CA LEU A 17 -7.57 -19.75 43.52
C LEU A 17 -7.47 -20.42 42.15
N LEU A 18 -7.42 -21.75 42.08
CA LEU A 18 -7.47 -22.52 40.83
C LEU A 18 -8.90 -22.97 40.46
N ALA A 19 -9.88 -22.84 41.36
CA ALA A 19 -11.27 -23.23 41.11
C ALA A 19 -12.03 -22.26 40.18
N GLY A 20 -11.44 -21.10 39.85
CA GLY A 20 -11.96 -20.16 38.85
C GLY A 20 -11.49 -20.46 37.43
N CYS A 21 -10.46 -21.28 37.26
CA CYS A 21 -10.11 -21.90 35.98
C CYS A 21 -10.93 -23.19 35.89
N GLY A 22 -12.21 -23.07 35.52
CA GLY A 22 -13.05 -24.21 35.21
C GLY A 22 -12.43 -24.99 34.05
N LEU A 23 -11.67 -26.04 34.37
CA LEU A 23 -11.15 -26.99 33.41
C LEU A 23 -12.38 -27.75 32.87
N ARG A 24 -12.90 -27.32 31.72
CA ARG A 24 -13.97 -28.02 31.00
C ARG A 24 -13.38 -29.30 30.43
N LEU A 25 -13.46 -30.38 31.19
CA LEU A 25 -13.02 -31.70 30.75
C LEU A 25 -14.06 -32.42 29.88
N ASP A 26 -15.32 -31.94 29.90
CA ASP A 26 -16.48 -32.63 29.29
C ASP A 26 -17.16 -31.84 28.16
N GLU A 27 -16.67 -30.64 27.82
CA GLU A 27 -17.14 -29.89 26.66
C GLU A 27 -16.09 -30.02 25.55
N PRO A 28 -16.46 -30.33 24.29
CA PRO A 28 -15.51 -30.25 23.19
C PRO A 28 -14.92 -28.83 23.14
N ASP A 29 -13.62 -28.74 22.87
CA ASP A 29 -12.97 -27.44 22.70
C ASP A 29 -13.79 -26.61 21.71
N PRO A 30 -14.06 -25.32 22.03
CA PRO A 30 -14.77 -24.47 21.10
C PRO A 30 -14.00 -24.47 19.78
N SER A 31 -14.72 -24.74 18.69
CA SER A 31 -14.12 -24.63 17.37
C SER A 31 -13.56 -23.21 17.20
N PRO A 32 -12.35 -23.06 16.64
CA PRO A 32 -11.77 -21.74 16.42
C PRO A 32 -12.77 -20.88 15.64
N ALA A 33 -12.85 -19.59 16.01
CA ALA A 33 -13.64 -18.65 15.25
C ALA A 33 -13.11 -18.60 13.80
N PRO A 34 -13.99 -18.44 12.80
CA PRO A 34 -13.54 -18.22 11.43
C PRO A 34 -12.67 -16.95 11.36
N PRO A 35 -11.74 -16.88 10.39
CA PRO A 35 -10.92 -15.68 10.20
C PRO A 35 -11.80 -14.46 9.97
N SER A 36 -11.30 -13.28 10.36
CA SER A 36 -11.98 -12.03 10.04
C SER A 36 -11.85 -11.71 8.56
N ALA A 37 -12.76 -10.91 8.00
CA ALA A 37 -12.66 -10.46 6.60
C ALA A 37 -11.33 -9.73 6.29
N ALA A 38 -10.76 -9.03 7.28
CA ALA A 38 -9.45 -8.40 7.14
C ALA A 38 -8.32 -9.43 7.04
N GLU A 39 -8.40 -10.51 7.82
CA GLU A 39 -7.43 -11.60 7.76
C GLU A 39 -7.57 -12.43 6.48
N GLU A 40 -8.80 -12.68 6.01
CA GLU A 40 -9.04 -13.34 4.72
C GLU A 40 -8.45 -12.55 3.55
N LEU A 41 -8.61 -11.22 3.56
CA LEU A 41 -8.02 -10.32 2.59
C LEU A 41 -6.48 -10.34 2.67
N ARG A 42 -5.91 -10.15 3.86
CA ARG A 42 -4.45 -10.17 4.06
C ARG A 42 -3.85 -11.49 3.59
N GLN A 43 -4.43 -12.61 3.98
CA GLN A 43 -3.98 -13.94 3.58
C GLN A 43 -4.08 -14.15 2.06
N ARG A 44 -5.16 -13.70 1.42
CA ARG A 44 -5.31 -13.78 -0.04
C ARG A 44 -4.20 -12.98 -0.74
N GLU A 45 -3.95 -11.75 -0.32
CA GLU A 45 -2.90 -10.93 -0.91
C GLU A 45 -1.50 -11.49 -0.65
N ALA A 46 -1.27 -12.12 0.51
CA ALA A 46 0.00 -12.80 0.81
C ALA A 46 0.22 -14.01 -0.11
N LEU A 47 -0.81 -14.82 -0.36
CA LEU A 47 -0.74 -15.94 -1.30
C LEU A 47 -0.46 -15.46 -2.74
N ARG A 48 -1.10 -14.37 -3.17
CA ARG A 48 -0.85 -13.77 -4.49
C ARG A 48 0.58 -13.23 -4.60
N ALA A 49 1.06 -12.53 -3.57
CA ALA A 49 2.44 -12.05 -3.50
C ALA A 49 3.45 -13.21 -3.57
N ALA A 50 3.21 -14.29 -2.83
CA ALA A 50 4.02 -15.50 -2.92
C ALA A 50 4.03 -16.11 -4.33
N ALA A 51 2.88 -16.19 -4.99
CA ALA A 51 2.78 -16.72 -6.36
C ALA A 51 3.53 -15.86 -7.39
N TYR A 52 3.44 -14.52 -7.29
CA TYR A 52 4.23 -13.61 -8.13
C TYR A 52 5.73 -13.70 -7.85
N ALA A 53 6.13 -13.79 -6.58
CA ALA A 53 7.53 -13.95 -6.20
C ALA A 53 8.15 -15.26 -6.72
N GLU A 54 7.41 -16.37 -6.65
CA GLU A 54 7.89 -17.68 -7.10
C GLU A 54 7.97 -17.78 -8.63
N SER A 55 6.91 -17.37 -9.33
CA SER A 55 6.78 -17.63 -10.77
C SER A 55 7.19 -16.43 -11.65
N GLY A 56 7.12 -15.20 -11.12
CA GLY A 56 7.44 -13.99 -11.88
C GLY A 56 8.90 -13.93 -12.33
N ALA A 57 9.82 -14.43 -11.51
CA ALA A 57 11.26 -14.40 -11.78
C ALA A 57 11.67 -15.19 -13.03
N ALA A 58 10.86 -16.15 -13.47
CA ALA A 58 11.09 -16.91 -14.69
C ALA A 58 10.63 -16.19 -15.97
N VAL A 59 9.94 -15.05 -15.85
CA VAL A 59 9.22 -14.37 -16.93
C VAL A 59 9.87 -13.02 -17.27
N GLY A 60 11.00 -13.07 -17.95
CA GLY A 60 11.66 -11.87 -18.47
C GLY A 60 12.22 -10.92 -17.39
N ALA A 61 12.59 -9.72 -17.80
CA ALA A 61 13.24 -8.76 -16.90
C ALA A 61 12.20 -8.08 -15.98
N ALA A 62 11.07 -7.61 -16.56
CA ALA A 62 10.00 -7.00 -15.77
C ALA A 62 9.35 -8.00 -14.80
N GLY A 63 9.23 -9.29 -15.17
CA GLY A 63 8.75 -10.32 -14.25
C GLY A 63 9.71 -10.57 -13.08
N GLY A 64 11.03 -10.46 -13.31
CA GLY A 64 12.04 -10.49 -12.25
C GLY A 64 11.90 -9.32 -11.27
N VAL A 65 11.62 -8.12 -11.76
CA VAL A 65 11.36 -6.95 -10.91
C VAL A 65 10.07 -7.13 -10.10
N LEU A 66 8.97 -7.54 -10.75
CA LEU A 66 7.72 -7.90 -10.07
C LEU A 66 7.95 -8.94 -8.96
N ALA A 67 8.76 -9.97 -9.22
CA ALA A 67 9.02 -11.00 -8.23
C ALA A 67 9.77 -10.46 -7.00
N GLY A 68 10.68 -9.50 -7.19
CA GLY A 68 11.35 -8.77 -6.11
C GLY A 68 10.34 -7.98 -5.28
N HIS A 69 9.56 -7.11 -5.93
CA HIS A 69 8.51 -6.33 -5.24
C HIS A 69 7.50 -7.24 -4.52
N ALA A 70 7.10 -8.34 -5.14
CA ALA A 70 6.16 -9.29 -4.54
C ALA A 70 6.74 -10.01 -3.30
N ALA A 71 8.06 -10.20 -3.22
CA ALA A 71 8.70 -10.71 -2.01
C ALA A 71 8.62 -9.69 -0.87
N ASP A 72 8.89 -8.40 -1.15
CA ASP A 72 8.77 -7.32 -0.16
C ASP A 72 7.31 -7.17 0.31
N GLN A 73 6.35 -7.26 -0.63
CA GLN A 73 4.91 -7.27 -0.30
C GLN A 73 4.54 -8.45 0.59
N LEU A 74 5.08 -9.65 0.34
CA LEU A 74 4.81 -10.83 1.15
C LEU A 74 5.33 -10.66 2.58
N GLU A 75 6.53 -10.08 2.74
CA GLU A 75 7.09 -9.76 4.06
C GLU A 75 6.24 -8.73 4.80
N ALA A 76 5.86 -7.64 4.12
CA ALA A 76 5.00 -6.59 4.67
C ALA A 76 3.60 -7.09 5.06
N LEU A 77 3.07 -8.10 4.35
CA LEU A 77 1.81 -8.77 4.68
C LEU A 77 1.94 -9.79 5.82
N GLY A 78 3.14 -9.99 6.37
CA GLY A 78 3.42 -10.93 7.46
C GLY A 78 3.53 -12.39 7.02
N GLY A 79 3.72 -12.66 5.73
CA GLY A 79 3.83 -14.00 5.17
C GLY A 79 2.49 -14.72 4.98
N VAL A 80 2.57 -15.95 4.48
CA VAL A 80 1.42 -16.86 4.34
C VAL A 80 1.22 -17.62 5.64
N TRP A 81 0.03 -17.54 6.21
CA TRP A 81 -0.35 -18.42 7.30
C TRP A 81 -0.57 -19.84 6.79
N GLU A 82 0.03 -20.82 7.48
CA GLU A 82 -0.14 -22.24 7.19
C GLU A 82 -0.72 -22.98 8.41
N PRO A 83 -1.74 -23.84 8.24
CA PRO A 83 -2.31 -24.62 9.34
C PRO A 83 -1.28 -25.54 10.02
N TRP A 84 -0.43 -26.19 9.22
CA TRP A 84 0.54 -27.20 9.66
C TRP A 84 1.79 -27.13 8.77
N PRO A 85 2.78 -26.27 9.09
CA PRO A 85 3.89 -25.96 8.19
C PRO A 85 4.80 -27.14 7.80
N GLN A 86 4.71 -28.26 8.51
CA GLN A 86 5.48 -29.49 8.21
C GLN A 86 4.60 -30.64 7.72
N GLY A 87 3.32 -30.38 7.42
CA GLY A 87 2.37 -31.40 6.98
C GLY A 87 2.00 -32.42 8.08
N ASP A 88 2.24 -32.11 9.34
CA ASP A 88 1.96 -32.94 10.52
C ASP A 88 0.52 -32.76 11.05
N GLY A 89 -0.35 -32.16 10.25
CA GLY A 89 -1.75 -31.91 10.58
C GLY A 89 -2.62 -33.17 10.60
N PRO A 90 -3.80 -33.07 11.23
CA PRO A 90 -4.73 -34.19 11.28
C PRO A 90 -5.25 -34.52 9.88
N THR A 91 -5.32 -35.82 9.59
CA THR A 91 -5.87 -36.36 8.35
C THR A 91 -7.15 -37.14 8.60
N ASP A 92 -7.99 -37.25 7.58
CA ASP A 92 -9.13 -38.16 7.59
C ASP A 92 -8.68 -39.64 7.49
N PRO A 93 -9.59 -40.62 7.63
CA PRO A 93 -9.24 -42.04 7.51
C PRO A 93 -8.63 -42.46 6.16
N ASP A 94 -8.84 -41.67 5.10
CA ASP A 94 -8.29 -41.89 3.76
C ASP A 94 -6.93 -41.21 3.58
N GLY A 95 -6.43 -40.51 4.61
CA GLY A 95 -5.13 -39.84 4.64
C GLY A 95 -5.14 -38.42 4.07
N VAL A 96 -6.32 -37.82 3.83
CA VAL A 96 -6.47 -36.46 3.32
C VAL A 96 -6.37 -35.45 4.47
N ALA A 97 -5.59 -34.39 4.30
CA ALA A 97 -5.47 -33.33 5.32
C ALA A 97 -6.83 -32.67 5.59
N LEU A 98 -7.22 -32.60 6.87
CA LEU A 98 -8.47 -31.95 7.27
C LEU A 98 -8.43 -30.43 7.12
N TYR A 99 -7.23 -29.85 7.15
CA TYR A 99 -6.97 -28.42 6.95
C TYR A 99 -5.83 -28.27 5.94
N PRO A 100 -6.13 -28.37 4.63
CA PRO A 100 -5.10 -28.27 3.60
C PRO A 100 -4.44 -26.89 3.63
N SER A 101 -3.15 -26.83 3.25
CA SER A 101 -2.46 -25.56 3.08
C SER A 101 -3.20 -24.69 2.05
N PRO A 102 -3.40 -23.41 2.35
CA PRO A 102 -4.07 -22.51 1.43
C PRO A 102 -3.21 -22.29 0.18
N THR A 103 -3.87 -22.17 -0.97
CA THR A 103 -3.21 -21.92 -2.26
C THR A 103 -3.62 -20.57 -2.82
N ALA A 104 -2.73 -19.96 -3.59
CA ALA A 104 -3.08 -18.76 -4.36
C ALA A 104 -4.20 -19.06 -5.35
N ASP A 105 -5.01 -18.05 -5.64
CA ASP A 105 -6.07 -18.08 -6.66
C ASP A 105 -5.56 -17.65 -8.04
N ILE A 106 -4.26 -17.40 -8.17
CA ILE A 106 -3.56 -17.03 -9.39
C ILE A 106 -2.37 -17.97 -9.64
N GLY A 107 -1.90 -17.96 -10.89
CA GLY A 107 -0.74 -18.74 -11.32
C GLY A 107 -1.02 -20.24 -11.49
N PRO A 108 -0.02 -21.01 -11.94
CA PRO A 108 1.31 -20.56 -12.38
C PRO A 108 1.26 -19.75 -13.70
N PHE A 109 2.27 -18.92 -13.95
CA PHE A 109 2.36 -18.07 -15.14
C PHE A 109 3.31 -18.68 -16.18
N ARG A 110 2.91 -18.70 -17.45
CA ARG A 110 3.72 -19.29 -18.54
C ARG A 110 4.59 -18.25 -19.24
N ASP A 111 4.11 -17.01 -19.32
CA ASP A 111 4.75 -15.91 -20.01
C ASP A 111 4.29 -14.54 -19.46
N ALA A 112 4.80 -13.46 -20.06
CA ALA A 112 4.52 -12.10 -19.60
C ALA A 112 3.05 -11.70 -19.79
N ALA A 113 2.35 -12.26 -20.79
CA ALA A 113 0.94 -11.98 -21.00
C ALA A 113 0.08 -12.57 -19.88
N ASP A 114 0.39 -13.80 -19.41
CA ASP A 114 -0.28 -14.39 -18.25
C ASP A 114 -0.10 -13.53 -16.97
N LEU A 115 1.08 -12.93 -16.78
CA LEU A 115 1.32 -12.00 -15.66
C LEU A 115 0.51 -10.70 -15.80
N VAL A 116 0.49 -10.11 -16.99
CA VAL A 116 -0.31 -8.91 -17.29
C VAL A 116 -1.79 -9.16 -17.03
N ASP A 117 -2.34 -10.26 -17.53
CA ASP A 117 -3.76 -10.62 -17.32
C ASP A 117 -4.09 -10.82 -15.83
N SER A 118 -3.17 -11.43 -15.09
CA SER A 118 -3.28 -11.62 -13.65
C SER A 118 -3.28 -10.29 -12.88
N LEU A 119 -2.35 -9.39 -13.18
CA LEU A 119 -2.27 -8.06 -12.56
C LEU A 119 -3.48 -7.19 -12.95
N ALA A 120 -3.91 -7.22 -14.21
CA ALA A 120 -5.10 -6.50 -14.67
C ALA A 120 -6.37 -6.93 -13.92
N THR A 121 -6.42 -8.20 -13.49
CA THR A 121 -7.55 -8.75 -12.71
C THR A 121 -7.43 -8.42 -11.22
N THR A 122 -6.26 -8.60 -10.62
CA THR A 122 -6.09 -8.57 -9.16
C THR A 122 -5.66 -7.21 -8.59
N THR A 123 -4.95 -6.37 -9.36
CA THR A 123 -4.54 -5.03 -8.91
C THR A 123 -5.74 -4.15 -8.53
N PRO A 124 -6.85 -4.11 -9.29
CA PRO A 124 -8.05 -3.36 -8.87
C PRO A 124 -8.61 -3.80 -7.52
N GLU A 125 -8.50 -5.09 -7.16
CA GLU A 125 -9.01 -5.63 -5.90
C GLU A 125 -8.19 -5.13 -4.70
N VAL A 126 -6.86 -5.04 -4.81
CA VAL A 126 -6.01 -4.50 -3.74
C VAL A 126 -6.10 -2.98 -3.65
N CYS A 127 -6.35 -2.29 -4.77
CA CYS A 127 -6.68 -0.87 -4.75
C CYS A 127 -7.99 -0.62 -3.98
N GLU A 128 -9.04 -1.41 -4.23
CA GLU A 128 -10.30 -1.33 -3.46
C GLU A 128 -10.10 -1.67 -1.98
N ALA A 129 -9.21 -2.62 -1.66
CA ALA A 129 -8.83 -2.92 -0.29
C ALA A 129 -8.22 -1.70 0.43
N ALA A 130 -7.38 -0.91 -0.25
CA ALA A 130 -6.82 0.32 0.31
C ALA A 130 -7.91 1.36 0.66
N LEU A 131 -8.96 1.46 -0.16
CA LEU A 131 -10.07 2.39 0.04
C LEU A 131 -10.97 1.98 1.20
N THR A 132 -11.25 0.67 1.31
CA THR A 132 -12.22 0.11 2.25
C THR A 132 -11.64 -0.34 3.58
N ALA A 133 -10.30 -0.43 3.68
CA ALA A 133 -9.61 -0.75 4.92
C ALA A 133 -10.02 0.20 6.06
N ARG A 134 -10.28 -0.38 7.23
CA ARG A 134 -10.74 0.37 8.40
C ARG A 134 -9.60 0.99 9.18
N GLU A 135 -8.46 0.33 9.18
CA GLU A 135 -7.27 0.72 9.96
C GLU A 135 -6.26 1.43 9.07
N ALA A 136 -5.61 2.46 9.61
CA ALA A 136 -4.65 3.28 8.88
C ALA A 136 -3.49 2.46 8.29
N GLU A 137 -3.02 1.45 9.03
CA GLU A 137 -1.97 0.54 8.61
C GLU A 137 -2.38 -0.26 7.36
N GLY A 138 -3.59 -0.83 7.35
CA GLY A 138 -4.12 -1.52 6.17
C GLY A 138 -4.30 -0.59 4.97
N VAL A 139 -4.75 0.65 5.19
CA VAL A 139 -4.86 1.65 4.11
C VAL A 139 -3.49 1.95 3.50
N ALA A 140 -2.46 2.16 4.33
CA ALA A 140 -1.10 2.43 3.88
C ALA A 140 -0.55 1.23 3.10
N LEU A 141 -0.60 0.02 3.68
CA LEU A 141 -0.05 -1.19 3.08
C LEU A 141 -0.72 -1.52 1.74
N TYR A 142 -2.05 -1.62 1.70
CA TYR A 142 -2.74 -1.93 0.45
C TYR A 142 -2.61 -0.82 -0.59
N GLY A 143 -2.48 0.45 -0.16
CA GLY A 143 -2.21 1.57 -1.06
C GLY A 143 -0.83 1.45 -1.73
N ALA A 144 0.20 1.11 -0.97
CA ALA A 144 1.54 0.86 -1.50
C ALA A 144 1.56 -0.36 -2.44
N ILE A 145 0.89 -1.45 -2.09
CA ILE A 145 0.77 -2.64 -2.95
C ILE A 145 0.01 -2.29 -4.25
N CYS A 146 -1.08 -1.54 -4.18
CA CYS A 146 -1.84 -1.08 -5.35
C CYS A 146 -0.96 -0.30 -6.33
N LEU A 147 -0.17 0.66 -5.82
CA LEU A 147 0.71 1.46 -6.65
C LEU A 147 1.85 0.62 -7.26
N SER A 148 2.53 -0.18 -6.43
CA SER A 148 3.60 -1.10 -6.86
C SER A 148 3.12 -2.04 -7.96
N ARG A 149 1.99 -2.73 -7.77
CA ARG A 149 1.44 -3.66 -8.77
C ARG A 149 0.93 -2.95 -10.02
N THR A 150 0.47 -1.71 -9.92
CA THR A 150 0.10 -0.92 -11.10
C THR A 150 1.34 -0.59 -11.93
N PHE A 151 2.46 -0.27 -11.29
CA PHE A 151 3.72 -0.04 -11.98
C PHE A 151 4.28 -1.30 -12.62
N ASP A 152 4.25 -2.43 -11.91
CA ASP A 152 4.67 -3.71 -12.46
C ASP A 152 3.80 -4.11 -13.65
N TRP A 153 2.48 -3.85 -13.59
CA TRP A 153 1.56 -4.06 -14.70
C TRP A 153 1.97 -3.24 -15.93
N ASP A 154 2.22 -1.94 -15.78
CA ASP A 154 2.63 -1.10 -16.92
C ASP A 154 3.98 -1.55 -17.52
N ALA A 155 4.95 -1.89 -16.68
CA ALA A 155 6.25 -2.39 -17.14
C ALA A 155 6.12 -3.71 -17.93
N LEU A 156 5.38 -4.68 -17.40
CA LEU A 156 5.13 -5.95 -18.07
C LEU A 156 4.32 -5.79 -19.36
N ALA A 157 3.32 -4.91 -19.37
CA ALA A 157 2.52 -4.63 -20.55
C ALA A 157 3.38 -4.06 -21.69
N ARG A 158 4.30 -3.13 -21.37
CA ARG A 158 5.28 -2.59 -22.33
C ARG A 158 6.23 -3.68 -22.85
N GLU A 159 6.74 -4.56 -21.98
CA GLU A 159 7.61 -5.68 -22.39
C GLU A 159 6.87 -6.66 -23.32
N ALA A 160 5.61 -6.97 -23.01
CA ALA A 160 4.77 -7.87 -23.80
C ALA A 160 4.17 -7.22 -25.06
N GLY A 161 4.28 -5.89 -25.23
CA GLY A 161 3.69 -5.16 -26.35
C GLY A 161 2.16 -5.14 -26.33
N VAL A 162 1.56 -5.15 -25.13
CA VAL A 162 0.11 -5.11 -24.90
C VAL A 162 -0.29 -3.83 -24.16
N PRO A 163 -1.58 -3.45 -24.13
CA PRO A 163 -2.03 -2.29 -23.37
C PRO A 163 -1.79 -2.45 -21.86
N GLY A 164 -1.20 -1.42 -21.23
CA GLY A 164 -1.03 -1.31 -19.79
C GLY A 164 -2.22 -0.61 -19.08
N PRO A 165 -2.08 -0.32 -17.77
CA PRO A 165 -3.06 0.45 -17.03
C PRO A 165 -3.17 1.87 -17.60
N MET A 166 -4.39 2.42 -17.58
CA MET A 166 -4.61 3.82 -17.90
C MET A 166 -4.42 4.67 -16.65
N ALA A 167 -3.58 5.71 -16.74
CA ALA A 167 -3.46 6.70 -15.67
C ALA A 167 -4.82 7.37 -15.42
N PRO A 168 -5.29 7.44 -14.16
CA PRO A 168 -6.47 8.22 -13.81
C PRO A 168 -6.31 9.68 -14.19
N MET A 169 -7.42 10.39 -14.35
CA MET A 169 -7.35 11.85 -14.45
C MET A 169 -7.03 12.44 -13.08
N LEU A 170 -6.23 13.51 -13.05
CA LEU A 170 -6.00 14.25 -11.82
C LEU A 170 -7.35 14.78 -11.29
N PRO A 171 -7.67 14.56 -10.00
CA PRO A 171 -8.91 15.05 -9.43
C PRO A 171 -8.93 16.59 -9.31
N GLU A 172 -10.06 17.20 -9.62
CA GLU A 172 -10.25 18.66 -9.44
C GLU A 172 -10.30 19.08 -7.96
N ARG A 173 -10.67 18.14 -7.08
CA ARG A 173 -10.75 18.34 -5.63
C ARG A 173 -10.38 17.05 -4.92
N VAL A 174 -9.71 17.20 -3.78
CA VAL A 174 -9.36 16.09 -2.91
C VAL A 174 -9.66 16.48 -1.47
N GLY A 175 -10.27 15.57 -0.72
CA GLY A 175 -10.45 15.68 0.72
C GLY A 175 -9.32 15.01 1.49
N THR A 176 -8.35 15.79 1.98
CA THR A 176 -7.24 15.28 2.81
C THR A 176 -6.91 16.26 3.94
N GLN A 177 -6.44 15.72 5.07
CA GLN A 177 -5.87 16.48 6.19
C GLN A 177 -4.34 16.41 6.23
N ASP A 178 -3.71 15.85 5.19
CA ASP A 178 -2.26 15.72 5.14
C ASP A 178 -1.60 17.03 4.70
N ALA A 179 -0.99 17.74 5.65
CA ALA A 179 -0.30 19.00 5.41
C ALA A 179 0.92 18.85 4.48
N ASN A 180 1.58 17.69 4.47
CA ASN A 180 2.74 17.45 3.63
C ASN A 180 2.32 17.32 2.16
N LEU A 181 1.25 16.57 1.87
CA LEU A 181 0.68 16.49 0.53
C LEU A 181 0.28 17.87 0.00
N VAL A 182 -0.38 18.71 0.81
CA VAL A 182 -0.72 20.07 0.41
C VAL A 182 0.52 20.90 0.08
N ARG A 183 1.59 20.78 0.89
CA ARG A 183 2.85 21.46 0.63
C ARG A 183 3.53 20.97 -0.66
N THR A 184 3.44 19.67 -0.96
CA THR A 184 3.95 19.08 -2.20
C THR A 184 3.19 19.62 -3.42
N ILE A 185 1.86 19.70 -3.35
CA ILE A 185 1.03 20.27 -4.43
C ILE A 185 1.39 21.74 -4.66
N ASP A 186 1.55 22.54 -3.60
CA ASP A 186 1.93 23.95 -3.68
C ASP A 186 3.34 24.14 -4.25
N ALA A 187 4.28 23.28 -3.87
CA ALA A 187 5.64 23.26 -4.41
C ALA A 187 5.65 22.93 -5.91
N ALA A 188 4.84 21.96 -6.34
CA ALA A 188 4.69 21.59 -7.73
C ALA A 188 4.06 22.72 -8.57
N ALA A 189 3.07 23.43 -8.01
CA ALA A 189 2.50 24.61 -8.65
C ALA A 189 3.56 25.69 -8.87
N TRP A 190 4.39 25.94 -7.86
CA TRP A 190 5.47 26.91 -7.94
C TRP A 190 6.56 26.50 -8.94
N ALA A 191 6.93 25.21 -8.97
CA ALA A 191 7.89 24.66 -9.93
C ALA A 191 7.41 24.80 -11.37
N ALA A 192 6.14 24.47 -11.64
CA ALA A 192 5.52 24.60 -12.95
C ALA A 192 5.45 26.07 -13.40
N ASP A 193 5.10 27.02 -12.50
CA ASP A 193 5.15 28.46 -12.78
C ASP A 193 6.56 28.93 -13.18
N TYR A 194 7.57 28.50 -12.42
CA TYR A 194 8.96 28.88 -12.68
C TYR A 194 9.41 28.37 -14.05
N ARG A 195 9.13 27.09 -14.36
CA ARG A 195 9.45 26.50 -15.67
C ARG A 195 8.67 27.17 -16.79
N ALA A 196 7.41 27.51 -16.58
CA ALA A 196 6.62 28.25 -17.56
C ALA A 196 7.25 29.61 -17.87
N ALA A 197 7.73 30.34 -16.84
CA ALA A 197 8.43 31.60 -17.02
C ALA A 197 9.75 31.44 -17.79
N VAL A 198 10.52 30.38 -17.51
CA VAL A 198 11.76 30.04 -18.24
C VAL A 198 11.45 29.69 -19.70
N ALA A 199 10.49 28.81 -19.96
CA ALA A 199 10.06 28.42 -21.30
C ALA A 199 9.56 29.61 -22.11
N ARG A 200 8.78 30.50 -21.49
CA ARG A 200 8.28 31.72 -22.11
C ARG A 200 9.40 32.68 -22.50
N ALA A 201 10.42 32.83 -21.66
CA ALA A 201 11.60 33.64 -21.96
C ALA A 201 12.45 33.03 -23.08
N ALA A 202 12.41 31.70 -23.23
CA ALA A 202 13.06 30.95 -24.30
C ALA A 202 12.22 30.85 -25.60
N GLU A 203 11.02 31.45 -25.63
CA GLU A 203 10.04 31.32 -26.73
C GLU A 203 9.63 29.86 -27.01
N ASP A 204 9.68 28.99 -26.01
CA ASP A 204 9.23 27.60 -26.09
C ASP A 204 7.72 27.50 -25.79
N GLU A 205 6.94 27.04 -26.77
CA GLU A 205 5.49 26.89 -26.70
C GLU A 205 4.97 25.99 -25.57
N THR A 206 5.84 25.18 -24.94
CA THR A 206 5.50 24.40 -23.73
C THR A 206 5.04 25.29 -22.56
N TRP A 207 5.39 26.59 -22.55
CA TRP A 207 5.03 27.52 -21.48
C TRP A 207 3.52 27.55 -21.18
N ARG A 208 2.66 27.39 -22.19
CA ARG A 208 1.19 27.40 -22.00
C ARG A 208 0.69 26.17 -21.25
N VAL A 209 1.30 25.02 -21.51
CA VAL A 209 0.97 23.77 -20.84
C VAL A 209 1.39 23.85 -19.38
N LEU A 210 2.61 24.34 -19.12
CA LEU A 210 3.15 24.53 -17.78
C LEU A 210 2.35 25.56 -16.97
N GLU A 211 1.92 26.69 -17.56
CA GLU A 211 1.04 27.66 -16.87
C GLU A 211 -0.32 27.05 -16.50
N ASN A 212 -0.91 26.21 -17.37
CA ASN A 212 -2.17 25.54 -17.08
C ASN A 212 -2.00 24.53 -15.93
N GLN A 213 -0.93 23.72 -15.96
CA GLN A 213 -0.60 22.77 -14.89
C GLN A 213 -0.35 23.48 -13.55
N ALA A 214 0.41 24.57 -13.56
CA ALA A 214 0.65 25.39 -12.37
C ALA A 214 -0.65 25.93 -11.77
N ARG A 215 -1.59 26.37 -12.62
CA ARG A 215 -2.93 26.81 -12.17
C ARG A 215 -3.70 25.66 -11.53
N GLU A 216 -3.74 24.49 -12.16
CA GLU A 216 -4.45 23.31 -11.65
C GLU A 216 -3.95 22.90 -10.26
N TYR A 217 -2.63 22.80 -10.07
CA TYR A 217 -2.05 22.47 -8.75
C TYR A 217 -2.32 23.57 -7.71
N ARG A 218 -2.21 24.85 -8.09
CA ARG A 218 -2.48 25.94 -7.15
C ARG A 218 -3.94 25.94 -6.71
N GLU A 219 -4.87 25.73 -7.64
CA GLU A 219 -6.30 25.64 -7.35
C GLU A 219 -6.60 24.45 -6.43
N LEU A 220 -5.97 23.29 -6.66
CA LEU A 220 -6.10 22.12 -5.79
C LEU A 220 -5.57 22.38 -4.37
N ALA A 221 -4.36 22.92 -4.22
CA ALA A 221 -3.79 23.26 -2.90
C ALA A 221 -4.65 24.30 -2.17
N LEU A 222 -5.14 25.33 -2.88
CA LEU A 222 -6.07 26.32 -2.34
C LEU A 222 -7.38 25.67 -1.88
N ALA A 223 -7.95 24.77 -2.68
CA ALA A 223 -9.19 24.08 -2.35
C ALA A 223 -9.04 23.23 -1.09
N ILE A 224 -7.95 22.47 -0.95
CA ILE A 224 -7.69 21.64 0.24
C ILE A 224 -7.50 22.51 1.48
N THR A 225 -6.68 23.56 1.41
CA THR A 225 -6.47 24.46 2.56
C THR A 225 -7.75 25.20 2.97
N ALA A 226 -8.57 25.62 2.01
CA ALA A 226 -9.85 26.26 2.30
C ALA A 226 -10.84 25.29 2.94
N ALA A 227 -10.91 24.04 2.46
CA ALA A 227 -11.79 23.01 3.02
C ALA A 227 -11.41 22.65 4.47
N ASN A 228 -10.13 22.68 4.80
CA ASN A 228 -9.63 22.45 6.17
C ASN A 228 -9.68 23.71 7.06
N GLY A 229 -10.06 24.87 6.51
CA GLY A 229 -10.06 26.14 7.26
C GLY A 229 -8.66 26.67 7.58
N TRP A 230 -7.62 26.20 6.89
CA TRP A 230 -6.24 26.60 7.12
C TRP A 230 -5.86 27.91 6.42
N THR A 231 -6.58 28.30 5.37
CA THR A 231 -6.21 29.45 4.52
C THR A 231 -5.95 30.71 5.34
N GLY A 232 -4.72 31.23 5.26
CA GLY A 232 -4.31 32.47 5.94
C GLY A 232 -4.15 32.34 7.46
N THR A 233 -4.15 31.11 7.99
CA THR A 233 -3.87 30.80 9.39
C THR A 233 -2.43 30.33 9.57
N ALA A 234 -2.01 30.10 10.83
CA ALA A 234 -0.70 29.50 11.11
C ALA A 234 -0.60 28.02 10.69
N ASP A 235 -1.75 27.37 10.43
CA ASP A 235 -1.84 25.97 10.00
C ASP A 235 -1.82 25.83 8.46
N ASP A 236 -1.74 26.93 7.71
CA ASP A 236 -1.59 26.89 6.25
C ASP A 236 -0.20 26.31 5.88
N PRO A 237 -0.12 25.12 5.27
CA PRO A 237 1.17 24.46 5.05
C PRO A 237 1.92 24.99 3.81
N ARG A 238 1.27 25.86 3.02
CA ARG A 238 1.77 26.45 1.78
C ARG A 238 2.80 27.54 2.07
N LEU A 239 3.71 27.75 1.13
CA LEU A 239 4.83 28.68 1.30
C LEU A 239 4.72 29.85 0.33
N ALA A 240 5.19 31.02 0.75
CA ALA A 240 5.23 32.19 -0.12
C ALA A 240 6.20 32.04 -1.31
N SER A 241 7.24 31.21 -1.15
CA SER A 241 8.24 30.92 -2.16
C SER A 241 9.00 29.64 -1.86
N TYR A 242 9.52 29.00 -2.90
CA TYR A 242 10.42 27.85 -2.82
C TYR A 242 11.80 28.22 -3.37
N ASP A 243 12.81 27.42 -3.06
CA ASP A 243 14.17 27.62 -3.56
C ASP A 243 14.28 27.16 -5.02
N ALA A 244 14.43 28.13 -5.93
CA ALA A 244 14.62 27.88 -7.37
C ALA A 244 15.83 26.98 -7.67
N SER A 245 16.88 27.06 -6.84
CA SER A 245 18.12 26.30 -7.03
C SER A 245 18.02 24.85 -6.57
N ALA A 246 16.97 24.52 -5.83
CA ALA A 246 16.66 23.18 -5.35
C ALA A 246 15.45 22.56 -6.09
N LEU A 247 15.03 23.15 -7.21
CA LEU A 247 13.93 22.60 -7.99
C LEU A 247 14.32 21.22 -8.56
N PRO A 248 13.48 20.19 -8.35
CA PRO A 248 13.59 18.95 -9.12
C PRO A 248 13.39 19.23 -10.63
N ASP A 249 13.54 18.24 -11.49
CA ASP A 249 13.01 18.27 -12.87
C ASP A 249 11.51 17.88 -12.87
N ASP A 250 10.87 17.87 -14.05
CA ASP A 250 9.44 17.55 -14.16
C ASP A 250 9.14 16.15 -13.61
N ASP A 251 10.06 15.21 -13.85
CA ASP A 251 9.86 13.81 -13.56
C ASP A 251 10.00 13.55 -12.03
N ALA A 252 10.95 14.20 -11.37
CA ALA A 252 11.06 14.15 -9.91
C ALA A 252 9.90 14.86 -9.17
N VAL A 253 9.17 15.79 -9.82
CA VAL A 253 7.91 16.32 -9.26
C VAL A 253 6.83 15.24 -9.26
N ASP A 254 6.72 14.47 -10.33
CA ASP A 254 5.75 13.37 -10.44
C ASP A 254 6.04 12.27 -9.40
N VAL A 255 7.31 11.92 -9.16
CA VAL A 255 7.70 10.98 -8.08
C VAL A 255 7.31 11.51 -6.70
N ALA A 256 7.66 12.78 -6.40
CA ALA A 256 7.36 13.39 -5.11
C ALA A 256 5.84 13.46 -4.84
N PHE A 257 5.05 13.71 -5.89
CA PHE A 257 3.59 13.72 -5.81
C PHE A 257 3.04 12.35 -5.45
N ALA A 258 3.47 11.31 -6.15
CA ALA A 258 2.99 9.95 -5.92
C ALA A 258 3.31 9.49 -4.48
N HIS A 259 4.53 9.76 -4.00
CA HIS A 259 4.93 9.44 -2.63
C HIS A 259 4.12 10.18 -1.58
N ALA A 260 3.96 11.50 -1.76
CA ALA A 260 3.19 12.31 -0.82
C ALA A 260 1.71 11.88 -0.80
N ALA A 261 1.15 11.51 -1.96
CA ALA A 261 -0.22 11.03 -2.09
C ALA A 261 -0.41 9.68 -1.37
N ILE A 262 0.44 8.68 -1.62
CA ILE A 262 0.36 7.39 -0.90
C ILE A 262 0.52 7.57 0.60
N ALA A 263 1.47 8.40 1.05
CA ALA A 263 1.67 8.68 2.48
C ALA A 263 0.45 9.37 3.12
N ALA A 264 -0.28 10.19 2.36
CA ALA A 264 -1.48 10.89 2.82
C ALA A 264 -2.74 10.01 2.85
N LEU A 265 -2.74 8.87 2.15
CA LEU A 265 -3.92 8.03 1.96
C LEU A 265 -4.62 7.64 3.28
N PRO A 266 -3.91 7.22 4.36
CA PRO A 266 -4.55 6.87 5.63
C PRO A 266 -5.27 8.03 6.31
N ASN A 267 -4.80 9.26 6.10
CA ASN A 267 -5.30 10.50 6.72
C ASN A 267 -6.30 11.26 5.85
N SER A 268 -6.79 10.64 4.78
CA SER A 268 -7.62 11.30 3.78
C SER A 268 -9.09 10.87 3.89
N THR A 269 -9.99 11.85 3.83
CA THR A 269 -11.45 11.62 3.77
C THR A 269 -11.90 11.21 2.36
N ASP A 270 -11.10 11.55 1.36
CA ASP A 270 -11.27 11.19 -0.05
C ASP A 270 -10.09 10.34 -0.51
N ARG A 271 -10.10 9.07 -0.07
CA ARG A 271 -9.03 8.12 -0.39
C ARG A 271 -8.94 7.84 -1.89
N GLN A 272 -10.08 7.82 -2.59
CA GLN A 272 -10.10 7.61 -4.04
C GLN A 272 -9.36 8.73 -4.76
N GLY A 273 -9.68 10.00 -4.48
CA GLY A 273 -9.00 11.13 -5.12
C GLY A 273 -7.49 11.15 -4.82
N VAL A 274 -7.10 10.81 -3.59
CA VAL A 274 -5.67 10.71 -3.24
C VAL A 274 -4.97 9.57 -3.99
N LEU A 275 -5.61 8.40 -4.08
CA LEU A 275 -5.05 7.27 -4.82
C LEU A 275 -4.96 7.54 -6.33
N ASP A 276 -5.99 8.16 -6.91
CA ASP A 276 -6.00 8.57 -8.33
C ASP A 276 -4.87 9.56 -8.63
N MET A 277 -4.61 10.49 -7.73
CA MET A 277 -3.48 11.40 -7.82
C MET A 277 -2.13 10.67 -7.74
N ALA A 278 -2.00 9.69 -6.83
CA ALA A 278 -0.80 8.86 -6.74
C ALA A 278 -0.54 8.08 -8.03
N LEU A 279 -1.58 7.44 -8.58
CA LEU A 279 -1.52 6.67 -9.83
C LEU A 279 -1.26 7.56 -11.05
N HIS A 280 -1.89 8.74 -11.11
CA HIS A 280 -1.71 9.71 -12.19
C HIS A 280 -0.25 10.13 -12.34
N HIS A 281 0.35 10.61 -11.25
CA HIS A 281 1.73 11.06 -11.25
C HIS A 281 2.72 9.88 -11.30
N GLY A 282 2.41 8.80 -10.59
CA GLY A 282 3.21 7.59 -10.56
C GLY A 282 3.46 7.00 -11.94
N LEU A 283 2.39 6.77 -12.71
CA LEU A 283 2.49 6.20 -14.05
C LEU A 283 3.22 7.14 -15.02
N ARG A 284 3.06 8.45 -14.88
CA ARG A 284 3.79 9.43 -15.71
C ARG A 284 5.29 9.35 -15.47
N ALA A 285 5.74 9.39 -14.22
CA ALA A 285 7.16 9.28 -13.88
C ALA A 285 7.74 7.91 -14.30
N GLN A 286 6.97 6.83 -14.16
CA GLN A 286 7.42 5.51 -14.61
C GLN A 286 7.60 5.42 -16.14
N GLN A 287 6.77 6.12 -16.92
CA GLN A 287 6.86 6.13 -18.40
C GLN A 287 8.11 6.84 -18.92
N VAL A 288 8.68 7.76 -18.13
CA VAL A 288 9.93 8.46 -18.44
C VAL A 288 11.16 7.81 -17.78
N GLY A 289 10.96 6.75 -16.99
CA GLY A 289 12.02 5.91 -16.45
C GLY A 289 12.56 6.32 -15.07
N GLU A 290 11.80 7.13 -14.32
CA GLU A 290 12.17 7.50 -12.96
C GLU A 290 12.11 6.33 -11.99
N ASP A 291 13.02 6.35 -11.00
CA ASP A 291 13.06 5.41 -9.90
C ASP A 291 12.28 5.95 -8.70
N PHE A 292 11.29 5.17 -8.26
CA PHE A 292 10.48 5.50 -7.08
C PHE A 292 11.15 5.02 -5.78
N GLY A 293 12.19 4.19 -5.84
CA GLY A 293 12.69 3.51 -4.65
C GLY A 293 11.59 2.74 -3.92
N SER A 294 11.75 2.53 -2.62
CA SER A 294 10.75 1.84 -1.82
C SER A 294 9.54 2.72 -1.52
N LEU A 295 8.34 2.18 -1.73
CA LEU A 295 7.08 2.86 -1.39
C LEU A 295 6.83 2.79 0.12
N PRO A 296 6.23 3.84 0.73
CA PRO A 296 5.93 3.84 2.15
C PRO A 296 5.13 2.59 2.58
N GLY A 297 5.71 1.78 3.48
CA GLY A 297 5.07 0.57 4.00
C GLY A 297 5.50 -0.74 3.33
N LEU A 298 6.49 -0.73 2.43
CA LEU A 298 7.11 -1.92 1.81
C LEU A 298 8.61 -2.06 2.16
N ASP A 299 9.05 -1.51 3.30
CA ASP A 299 10.45 -1.49 3.76
C ASP A 299 10.77 -2.54 4.83
#